data_AF-A0A7S0G901-F1
#
_entry.id   AF-A0A7S0G901-F1
#
_cell.length_a   1.000
_cell.length_b   1.000
_cell.length_c   1.000
_cell.angle_alpha   90.00
_cell.angle_beta   90.00
_cell.angle_gamma   90.00
#
_symmetry.space_group_name_H-M   'P 1'
#
loop_
_entity.id
_entity.type
_entity.pdbx_description
1 polymer ?
#
loop_
_entity_poly.entity_id
_entity_poly.type
_entity_poly.pdbx_seq_one_letter_code
_entity_poly.pdbx_strand_id
1 'polypeptide(L)'
;IEERIRVLLLPKDPNDDKNVMLEIRAGTGGDEASIWAGDLVRVYTKYAETKNWRVFTVSASENESGGYKECVLEMQGDMVYSRLKYEAGVHRVQRVPATETQGRVHTS
;
A
#
# COMPACT_ATOMS: atom_id res chain seq x y z
N ILE A 1 10.11 -29.75 -7.83
CA ILE A 1 9.37 -30.14 -6.59
C ILE A 1 10.28 -29.96 -5.37
N GLU A 2 11.52 -30.43 -5.41
CA GLU A 2 12.51 -30.22 -4.33
C GLU A 2 12.67 -28.77 -3.88
N GLU A 3 12.74 -27.81 -4.81
CA GLU A 3 12.86 -26.37 -4.48
C GLU A 3 11.72 -25.88 -3.55
N ARG A 4 10.47 -26.26 -3.87
CA ARG A 4 9.29 -25.87 -3.08
C ARG A 4 9.31 -26.50 -1.70
N ILE A 5 9.78 -27.74 -1.59
CA ILE A 5 9.91 -28.45 -0.31
C ILE A 5 10.98 -27.78 0.55
N ARG A 6 12.14 -27.41 -0.03
CA ARG A 6 13.19 -26.67 0.69
C ARG A 6 12.67 -25.35 1.26
N VAL A 7 11.87 -24.60 0.51
CA VAL A 7 11.27 -23.34 0.99
C VAL A 7 10.25 -23.58 2.10
N LEU A 8 9.44 -24.64 2.01
CA LEU A 8 8.45 -24.99 3.05
C LEU A 8 9.08 -25.47 4.37
N LEU A 9 10.34 -25.94 4.33
CA LEU A 9 11.09 -26.35 5.51
C LEU A 9 11.74 -25.17 6.24
N LEU A 10 11.75 -23.97 5.65
CA LEU A 10 12.22 -22.78 6.34
C LEU A 10 11.31 -22.47 7.53
N PRO A 11 11.87 -22.05 8.66
CA PRO A 11 11.07 -21.60 9.79
C PRO A 11 10.21 -20.41 9.35
N LYS A 12 8.90 -20.53 9.55
CA LYS A 12 7.95 -19.45 9.29
C LYS A 12 8.12 -18.33 10.30
N ASP A 13 7.83 -17.10 9.89
CA ASP A 13 7.79 -15.98 10.81
C ASP A 13 6.55 -16.16 11.72
N PRO A 14 6.68 -16.06 13.05
CA PRO A 14 5.54 -16.18 13.97
C PRO A 14 4.43 -15.14 13.72
N ASN A 15 4.72 -14.07 12.96
CA ASN A 15 3.75 -13.04 12.61
C ASN A 15 3.06 -13.29 11.27
N ASP A 16 3.46 -14.28 10.47
CA ASP A 16 2.98 -14.46 9.09
C ASP A 16 1.44 -14.56 9.00
N ASP A 17 0.80 -15.15 10.00
CA ASP A 17 -0.66 -15.35 10.07
C ASP A 17 -1.43 -14.16 10.69
N LYS A 18 -0.74 -13.09 11.08
CA LYS A 18 -1.37 -11.93 11.71
C LYS A 18 -2.01 -11.00 10.67
N ASN A 19 -3.07 -10.33 11.11
CA ASN A 19 -3.65 -9.16 10.45
C ASN A 19 -2.67 -7.98 10.47
N VAL A 20 -2.88 -7.00 9.61
CA VAL A 20 -1.98 -5.86 9.45
C VAL A 20 -2.75 -4.54 9.48
N MET A 21 -2.15 -3.54 10.15
CA MET A 21 -2.49 -2.14 9.95
C MET A 21 -1.57 -1.57 8.88
N LEU A 22 -2.15 -1.18 7.74
CA LEU A 22 -1.44 -0.56 6.63
C LEU A 22 -1.60 0.95 6.74
N GLU A 23 -0.50 1.64 7.04
CA GLU A 23 -0.44 3.10 7.10
C GLU A 23 0.19 3.65 5.82
N ILE A 24 -0.57 4.47 5.09
CA ILE A 24 -0.11 5.13 3.87
C ILE A 24 -0.13 6.63 4.12
N ARG A 25 1.03 7.28 3.97
CA ARG A 25 1.21 8.70 4.24
C ARG A 25 1.81 9.40 3.01
N ALA A 26 1.28 10.58 2.70
CA ALA A 26 1.83 11.42 1.66
C ALA A 26 3.22 11.92 2.07
N GLY A 27 4.20 11.73 1.19
CA GLY A 27 5.58 12.14 1.38
C GLY A 27 5.86 13.53 0.79
N THR A 28 6.96 13.63 0.04
CA THR A 28 7.33 14.86 -0.66
C THR A 28 6.62 14.92 -2.01
N GLY A 29 6.13 16.09 -2.42
CA GLY A 29 5.39 16.24 -3.69
C GLY A 29 4.04 16.94 -3.55
N GLY A 30 3.65 17.35 -2.33
CA GLY A 30 2.42 18.12 -2.09
C GLY A 30 1.19 17.34 -2.53
N ASP A 31 0.33 17.99 -3.32
CA ASP A 31 -0.92 17.39 -3.80
C ASP A 31 -0.70 16.11 -4.61
N GLU A 32 0.40 16.03 -5.37
CA GLU A 32 0.74 14.85 -6.16
C GLU A 32 1.07 13.64 -5.28
N ALA A 33 1.74 13.87 -4.14
CA ALA A 33 2.02 12.82 -3.16
C ALA A 33 0.72 12.33 -2.48
N SER A 34 -0.26 13.22 -2.25
CA SER A 34 -1.56 12.83 -1.73
C SER A 34 -2.38 12.01 -2.73
N ILE A 35 -2.36 12.38 -4.00
CA ILE A 35 -2.99 11.60 -5.07
C ILE A 35 -2.31 10.23 -5.17
N TRP A 36 -0.98 10.17 -5.11
CA TRP A 36 -0.24 8.91 -5.12
C TRP A 36 -0.57 8.02 -3.91
N ALA A 37 -0.69 8.59 -2.71
CA ALA A 37 -1.16 7.87 -1.53
C ALA A 37 -2.58 7.28 -1.75
N GLY A 38 -3.47 8.03 -2.41
CA GLY A 38 -4.79 7.54 -2.83
C GLY A 38 -4.72 6.37 -3.82
N ASP A 39 -3.81 6.44 -4.79
CA ASP A 39 -3.58 5.35 -5.74
C ASP A 39 -3.09 4.09 -5.02
N LEU A 40 -2.16 4.21 -4.06
CA LEU A 40 -1.69 3.10 -3.24
C LEU A 40 -2.82 2.48 -2.41
N VAL A 41 -3.63 3.30 -1.73
CA VAL A 41 -4.83 2.83 -1.00
C VAL A 41 -5.73 2.00 -1.92
N ARG A 42 -5.95 2.46 -3.15
CA ARG A 42 -6.77 1.74 -4.13
C ARG A 42 -6.12 0.44 -4.61
N VAL A 43 -4.80 0.45 -4.85
CA VAL A 43 -4.04 -0.75 -5.25
C VAL A 43 -4.11 -1.82 -4.17
N TYR A 44 -3.85 -1.47 -2.91
CA TYR A 44 -3.86 -2.42 -1.81
C TYR A 44 -5.28 -2.92 -1.47
N THR A 45 -6.29 -2.05 -1.54
CA THR A 45 -7.70 -2.47 -1.39
C THR A 45 -8.07 -3.51 -2.45
N LYS A 46 -7.75 -3.26 -3.71
CA LYS A 46 -7.98 -4.24 -4.79
C LYS A 46 -7.17 -5.51 -4.61
N TYR A 47 -5.92 -5.41 -4.17
CA TYR A 47 -5.09 -6.59 -3.88
C TYR A 47 -5.73 -7.45 -2.80
N ALA A 48 -6.21 -6.83 -1.72
CA ALA A 48 -6.92 -7.51 -0.63
C ALA A 48 -8.19 -8.23 -1.13
N GLU A 49 -8.98 -7.61 -2.02
CA GLU A 49 -10.13 -8.26 -2.66
C GLU A 49 -9.73 -9.53 -3.41
N THR A 50 -8.63 -9.52 -4.18
CA THR A 50 -8.15 -10.73 -4.89
C THR A 50 -7.71 -11.87 -3.95
N LYS A 51 -7.43 -11.55 -2.69
CA LYS A 51 -7.05 -12.50 -1.64
C LYS A 51 -8.21 -12.86 -0.71
N ASN A 52 -9.42 -12.37 -0.98
CA ASN A 52 -10.59 -12.49 -0.11
C ASN A 52 -10.33 -11.97 1.32
N TRP A 53 -9.50 -10.95 1.45
CA TRP A 53 -9.28 -10.27 2.72
C TRP A 53 -10.34 -9.20 2.94
N ARG A 54 -10.67 -8.95 4.21
CA ARG A 54 -11.53 -7.84 4.62
C ARG A 54 -10.67 -6.62 4.87
N VAL A 55 -11.08 -5.48 4.34
CA VAL A 55 -10.42 -4.18 4.52
C VAL A 55 -11.37 -3.26 5.26
N PHE A 56 -10.88 -2.64 6.34
CA PHE A 56 -11.61 -1.64 7.09
C PHE A 56 -10.80 -0.34 7.13
N THR A 57 -11.41 0.78 6.78
CA THR A 57 -10.78 2.09 6.95
C THR A 57 -10.89 2.49 8.41
N VAL A 58 -9.76 2.65 9.09
CA VAL A 58 -9.69 3.03 10.51
C VAL A 58 -9.63 4.54 10.65
N SER A 59 -8.81 5.19 9.82
CA SER A 59 -8.64 6.64 9.78
C SER A 59 -8.29 7.07 8.36
N ALA A 60 -8.81 8.21 7.93
CA ALA A 60 -8.46 8.82 6.66
C ALA A 60 -8.44 10.34 6.79
N SER A 61 -7.35 10.95 6.34
CA SER A 61 -7.18 12.39 6.20
C SER A 61 -7.09 12.70 4.71
N GLU A 62 -8.19 13.21 4.16
CA GLU A 62 -8.30 13.57 2.74
C GLU A 62 -7.54 14.87 2.41
N ASN A 63 -7.13 15.00 1.16
CA ASN A 63 -6.59 16.26 0.63
C ASN A 63 -7.61 16.96 -0.28
N GLU A 64 -7.60 18.29 -0.31
CA GLU A 64 -8.54 19.09 -1.11
C GLU A 64 -8.41 18.82 -2.61
N SER A 65 -7.18 18.60 -3.08
CA SER A 65 -6.89 18.27 -4.48
C SER A 65 -7.07 16.79 -4.84
N GLY A 66 -7.57 15.97 -3.89
CA GLY A 66 -7.80 14.54 -4.06
C GLY A 66 -6.73 13.65 -3.41
N GLY A 67 -7.08 12.39 -3.20
CA GLY A 67 -6.25 11.42 -2.49
C GLY A 67 -6.21 11.66 -0.97
N TYR A 68 -5.15 11.18 -0.31
CA TYR A 68 -5.03 11.21 1.15
C TYR A 68 -3.69 11.81 1.60
N LYS A 69 -3.71 12.62 2.66
CA LYS A 69 -2.49 12.98 3.42
C LYS A 69 -2.03 11.82 4.29
N GLU A 70 -2.98 11.12 4.90
CA GLU A 70 -2.77 9.91 5.69
C GLU A 70 -3.99 9.01 5.56
N CYS A 71 -3.80 7.70 5.42
CA CYS A 71 -4.86 6.71 5.45
C CYS A 71 -4.37 5.46 6.18
N VAL A 72 -5.17 4.98 7.12
CA VAL A 72 -4.90 3.78 7.92
C VAL A 72 -5.98 2.75 7.62
N LEU A 73 -5.55 1.60 7.10
CA LEU A 73 -6.41 0.48 6.75
C LEU A 73 -6.10 -0.71 7.66
N GLU A 74 -7.13 -1.33 8.21
CA GLU A 74 -7.02 -2.64 8.83
C GLU A 74 -7.30 -3.72 7.79
N MET A 75 -6.33 -4.61 7.57
CA MET A 75 -6.46 -5.76 6.67
C MET A 75 -6.54 -7.06 7.47
N GLN A 76 -7.67 -7.75 7.34
CA GLN A 76 -7.96 -9.01 8.05
C GLN A 76 -8.13 -10.17 7.07
N GLY A 77 -7.43 -11.28 7.30
CA GLY A 77 -7.51 -12.45 6.44
C GLY A 77 -6.43 -13.48 6.71
N ASP A 78 -6.30 -14.44 5.79
CA ASP A 78 -5.29 -15.48 5.88
C ASP A 78 -3.91 -14.96 5.43
N MET A 79 -2.89 -15.16 6.28
CA MET A 79 -1.49 -14.86 5.99
C MET A 79 -1.20 -13.41 5.53
N VAL A 80 -1.94 -12.41 6.04
CA VAL A 80 -1.86 -11.01 5.58
C VAL A 80 -0.44 -10.44 5.76
N TYR A 81 0.13 -10.55 6.96
CA TYR A 81 1.46 -10.04 7.25
C TYR A 81 2.53 -10.69 6.38
N SER A 82 2.46 -12.01 6.16
CA SER A 82 3.45 -12.72 5.33
C SER A 82 3.61 -12.15 3.92
N ARG A 83 2.53 -11.56 3.39
CA ARG A 83 2.46 -11.00 2.04
C ARG A 83 2.83 -9.53 2.01
N LEU A 84 2.40 -8.75 3.02
CA LEU A 84 2.58 -7.31 3.04
C LEU A 84 3.84 -6.84 3.78
N LYS A 85 4.57 -7.72 4.48
CA LYS A 85 5.78 -7.35 5.23
C LYS A 85 6.89 -6.68 4.40
N TYR A 86 6.88 -6.87 3.09
CA TYR A 86 7.85 -6.28 2.17
C TYR A 86 7.40 -4.93 1.57
N GLU A 87 6.17 -4.51 1.85
CA GLU A 87 5.60 -3.25 1.36
C GLU A 87 6.00 -2.04 2.22
N ALA A 88 6.61 -2.30 3.39
CA ALA A 88 7.09 -1.27 4.28
C ALA A 88 8.27 -0.52 3.64
N GLY A 89 8.10 0.79 3.43
CA GLY A 89 9.14 1.63 2.86
C GLY A 89 8.59 2.85 2.14
N VAL A 90 9.47 3.54 1.42
CA VAL A 90 9.11 4.70 0.59
C VAL A 90 8.83 4.22 -0.83
N HIS A 91 7.65 4.60 -1.35
CA HIS A 91 7.20 4.27 -2.69
C HIS A 91 7.30 5.49 -3.60
N ARG A 92 8.18 5.44 -4.60
CA ARG A 92 8.43 6.54 -5.53
C ARG A 92 7.49 6.46 -6.74
N VAL A 93 6.97 7.60 -7.17
CA VAL A 93 6.22 7.77 -8.42
C VAL A 93 6.90 8.79 -9.33
N GLN A 94 6.90 8.50 -10.63
CA GLN A 94 7.34 9.45 -11.66
C GLN A 94 6.29 9.51 -12.77
N ARG A 95 5.61 10.65 -12.89
CA ARG A 95 4.59 10.87 -13.93
C ARG A 95 4.43 12.36 -14.22
N VAL A 96 3.66 12.68 -15.25
CA VAL A 96 3.13 14.03 -15.46
C VAL A 96 1.92 14.19 -14.54
N PRO A 97 1.97 15.06 -13.52
CA PRO A 97 0.85 15.27 -12.61
C PRO A 97 -0.40 15.74 -13.34
N ALA A 98 -1.58 15.38 -12.84
CA ALA A 98 -2.83 15.92 -13.34
C ALA A 98 -2.94 17.45 -13.10
N THR A 99 -2.19 17.96 -12.13
CA THR A 99 -2.10 19.38 -11.78
C THR A 99 -1.10 20.17 -12.64
N GLU A 100 -0.32 19.51 -13.51
CA GLU A 100 0.72 20.14 -14.33
C GLU A 100 0.22 20.47 -15.75
N THR A 101 0.37 21.74 -16.16
CA THR A 101 -0.17 22.24 -17.44
C THR A 101 0.83 22.10 -18.59
N GLN A 102 2.14 22.03 -18.31
CA GLN A 102 3.21 22.01 -19.32
C GLN A 102 3.74 20.61 -19.68
N GLY A 103 3.15 19.55 -19.14
CA GLY A 103 3.53 18.17 -19.47
C GLY A 103 4.89 17.73 -18.91
N ARG A 104 5.41 18.42 -17.88
CA ARG A 104 6.69 18.08 -17.25
C ARG A 104 6.52 16.87 -16.33
N VAL A 105 7.51 15.97 -16.32
CA VAL A 105 7.52 14.81 -15.42
C VAL A 105 8.01 15.24 -14.04
N HIS A 106 7.22 14.96 -13.01
CA HIS A 106 7.57 15.19 -11.62
C HIS A 106 7.92 13.86 -10.95
N THR A 107 8.72 13.93 -9.88
CA THR A 107 9.02 12.79 -9.01
C THR A 107 8.42 13.07 -7.65
N SER A 108 7.57 12.17 -7.16
CA SER A 108 6.99 12.21 -5.80
C SER A 108 7.19 10.86 -5.10
#